data_AF-A0A7K0P162-F1
#
_entry.id   AF-A0A7K0P162-F1
#
_cell.length_a   1.000
_cell.length_b   1.000
_cell.length_c   1.000
_cell.angle_alpha   90.00
_cell.angle_beta   90.00
_cell.angle_gamma   90.00
#
_symmetry.space_group_name_H-M   'P 1'
#
loop_
_entity.id
_entity.type
_entity.pdbx_description
1 polymer ?
#
loop_
_entity_poly.entity_id
_entity_poly.type
_entity_poly.pdbx_seq_one_letter_code
_entity_poly.pdbx_strand_id
1 'polypeptide(L)' 'GFAVEVDLVEVLGADAYVYGGMSRDDGTRAEVTVRTDGRTPPRRGETVFVSIDATQTHAFDAGTGVRLGD' A
#
# COMPACT_ATOMS: atom_id res chain seq x y z
N GLY A 1 -0.96 -10.25 6.98
CA GLY A 1 -0.59 -9.02 6.25
C GLY A 1 -0.61 -9.29 4.77
N PHE A 2 -0.75 -8.26 3.96
CA PHE A 2 -0.69 -8.33 2.51
C PHE A 2 0.77 -8.23 2.05
N ALA A 3 1.18 -9.14 1.15
CA ALA A 3 2.50 -9.09 0.55
C ALA A 3 2.54 -8.02 -0.54
N VAL A 4 3.52 -7.13 -0.46
CA VAL A 4 3.76 -6.07 -1.44
C VAL A 4 5.20 -6.18 -1.92
N GLU A 5 5.38 -6.41 -3.21
CA GLU A 5 6.69 -6.38 -3.86
C GLU A 5 7.08 -4.93 -4.14
N VAL A 6 8.28 -4.54 -3.71
CA VAL A 6 8.77 -3.16 -3.79
C VAL A 6 9.32 -2.84 -5.18
N ASP A 7 8.73 -1.88 -5.88
CA ASP A 7 9.19 -1.40 -7.19
C ASP A 7 10.12 -0.18 -7.06
N LEU A 8 9.77 0.76 -6.19
CA LEU A 8 10.47 2.02 -5.97
C LEU A 8 10.36 2.44 -4.51
N VAL A 9 11.42 3.07 -4.00
CA VAL A 9 11.42 3.66 -2.66
C VAL A 9 11.93 5.09 -2.74
N GLU A 10 11.15 6.02 -2.19
CA GLU A 10 11.50 7.43 -2.01
C GLU A 10 11.81 7.69 -0.54
N VAL A 11 13.03 8.08 -0.23
CA VAL A 11 13.47 8.37 1.15
C VAL A 11 13.45 9.89 1.36
N LEU A 12 12.62 10.36 2.29
CA LEU A 12 12.37 11.78 2.56
C LEU A 12 12.77 12.16 4.01
N GLY A 13 13.82 11.54 4.53
CA GLY A 13 14.32 11.75 5.88
C GLY A 13 13.69 10.79 6.88
N ALA A 14 12.70 11.26 7.66
CA ALA A 14 12.06 10.42 8.68
C ALA A 14 11.11 9.37 8.08
N ASP A 15 10.61 9.63 6.88
CA ASP A 15 9.69 8.75 6.17
C ASP A 15 10.34 8.19 4.91
N ALA A 16 9.90 6.99 4.53
CA ALA A 16 10.10 6.45 3.19
C ALA A 16 8.77 6.01 2.58
N TYR A 17 8.54 6.37 1.33
CA TYR A 17 7.39 5.92 0.55
C TYR A 17 7.81 4.75 -0.34
N VAL A 18 7.19 3.61 -0.10
CA VAL A 18 7.31 2.39 -0.89
C VAL A 18 6.19 2.39 -1.91
N TYR A 19 6.56 2.34 -3.19
CA TYR A 19 5.66 2.06 -4.28
C TYR A 19 5.88 0.61 -4.70
N GLY A 20 4.80 -0.15 -4.77
CA GLY A 20 4.87 -1.57 -5.04
C GLY A 20 3.53 -2.13 -5.48
N GLY A 21 3.49 -3.44 -5.67
CA GLY A 21 2.26 -4.11 -6.05
C GLY A 21 1.96 -5.36 -5.27
N MET A 22 0.65 -5.59 -5.14
CA MET A 22 0.05 -6.74 -4.50
C MET A 22 -0.67 -7.57 -5.56
N SER A 23 -0.42 -8.87 -5.59
CA SER A 23 -1.18 -9.80 -6.44
C SER A 23 -2.63 -9.89 -5.96
N ARG A 24 -3.56 -9.85 -6.91
CA ARG A 24 -4.99 -10.07 -6.69
C ARG A 24 -5.39 -11.48 -7.13
N ASP A 25 -6.51 -11.96 -6.62
CA ASP A 25 -7.03 -13.30 -6.92
C ASP A 25 -7.41 -13.49 -8.40
N ASP A 26 -7.71 -12.39 -9.11
CA ASP A 26 -8.00 -12.38 -10.55
C ASP A 26 -6.73 -12.42 -11.43
N GLY A 27 -5.55 -12.58 -10.82
CA GLY A 27 -4.26 -12.59 -11.49
C GLY A 27 -3.74 -11.22 -11.87
N THR A 28 -4.48 -10.14 -11.57
CA THR A 28 -4.00 -8.76 -11.78
C THR A 28 -3.13 -8.29 -10.62
N ARG A 29 -2.42 -7.18 -10.84
CA ARG A 29 -1.58 -6.53 -9.84
C ARG A 29 -2.22 -5.20 -9.44
N ALA A 30 -2.51 -5.04 -8.16
CA ALA A 30 -2.93 -3.76 -7.59
C ALA A 30 -1.69 -2.97 -7.17
N GLU A 31 -1.55 -1.74 -7.67
CA GLU A 31 -0.52 -0.81 -7.21
C GLU A 31 -0.91 -0.20 -5.88
N VAL A 32 0.06 -0.11 -4.96
CA VAL A 32 -0.12 0.45 -3.62
C VAL A 32 1.04 1.34 -3.25
N THR A 33 0.76 2.34 -2.42
CA THR A 33 1.77 3.19 -1.79
C THR A 33 1.74 2.97 -0.28
N VAL A 34 2.90 2.72 0.31
CA VAL A 34 3.05 2.41 1.74
C VAL A 34 4.08 3.34 2.35
N ARG A 35 3.74 4.01 3.45
CA ARG A 35 4.70 4.80 4.23
C ARG A 35 5.39 3.93 5.29
N THR A 36 6.71 4.00 5.37
CA THR A 36 7.57 3.25 6.30
C THR A 36 8.60 4.18 6.97
N ASP A 37 9.38 3.66 7.93
CA ASP A 37 10.46 4.42 8.57
C ASP A 37 11.60 4.70 7.58
N GLY A 38 11.87 5.99 7.34
CA GLY A 38 12.92 6.44 6.42
C GLY A 38 14.34 6.14 6.87
N ARG A 39 14.57 5.77 8.14
CA ARG A 39 15.90 5.37 8.65
C ARG A 39 16.30 3.96 8.24
N THR A 40 15.31 3.09 8.03
CA THR A 40 15.51 1.70 7.62
C THR A 40 14.52 1.34 6.52
N PRO A 41 14.63 1.99 5.35
CA PRO A 41 13.68 1.79 4.27
C PRO A 41 13.86 0.38 3.67
N PRO A 42 12.77 -0.28 3.24
CA PRO A 42 12.84 -1.48 2.40
C PRO A 42 13.61 -1.21 1.11
N ARG A 43 14.08 -2.27 0.45
CA ARG A 43 14.79 -2.18 -0.84
C ARG A 43 13.89 -2.64 -1.98
N ARG A 44 14.13 -2.09 -3.17
CA ARG A 44 13.51 -2.60 -4.41
C ARG A 44 13.77 -4.09 -4.57
N GLY A 45 12.71 -4.83 -4.93
CA GLY A 45 12.70 -6.29 -5.06
C GLY A 45 12.46 -7.04 -3.76
N GLU A 46 12.48 -6.38 -2.59
CA GLU A 46 12.03 -7.00 -1.35
C GLU A 46 10.51 -7.13 -1.33
N THR A 47 10.02 -8.06 -0.51
CA THR A 47 8.58 -8.17 -0.18
C THR A 47 8.36 -7.68 1.23
N VAL A 48 7.50 -6.68 1.38
CA VAL A 48 7.04 -6.20 2.69
C VAL A 48 5.64 -6.74 2.99
N PHE A 49 5.36 -6.99 4.25
CA PHE A 49 4.03 -7.44 4.69
C PHE A 49 3.33 -6.29 5.42
N VAL A 50 2.23 -5.81 4.85
CA VAL A 50 1.47 -4.67 5.40
C VAL A 50 0.17 -5.13 6.05
N SER A 51 -0.30 -4.37 7.03
CA SER A 51 -1.61 -4.56 7.67
C SER A 51 -2.47 -3.33 7.46
N ILE A 52 -3.78 -3.53 7.35
CA ILE A 52 -4.76 -2.45 7.24
C ILE A 52 -5.27 -2.13 8.64
N ASP A 53 -5.27 -0.85 9.01
CA ASP A 53 -6.01 -0.37 10.16
C ASP A 53 -7.50 -0.25 9.79
N ALA A 54 -8.32 -1.14 10.34
CA ALA A 54 -9.75 -1.17 10.07
C ALA A 54 -10.46 0.13 10.48
N THR A 55 -9.91 0.89 11.45
CA THR A 55 -10.49 2.17 11.89
C THR A 55 -10.23 3.32 10.90
N GLN A 56 -9.29 3.14 9.97
CA GLN A 56 -8.94 4.12 8.94
C GLN A 56 -9.32 3.66 7.52
N THR A 57 -10.26 2.72 7.42
CA THR A 57 -10.75 2.21 6.12
C THR A 57 -11.90 3.06 5.60
N HIS A 58 -11.88 3.34 4.30
CA HIS A 58 -12.94 4.07 3.60
C HIS A 58 -13.48 3.20 2.46
N ALA A 59 -14.80 3.16 2.30
CA ALA A 59 -15.47 2.44 1.21
C ALA A 59 -16.34 3.41 0.41
N PHE A 60 -16.48 3.15 -0.89
CA PHE A 60 -17.23 3.99 -1.82
C PHE A 60 -18.10 3.10 -2.72
N ASP A 61 -19.28 3.58 -3.07
CA ASP A 61 -20.14 2.94 -4.06
C ASP A 61 -19.52 3.03 -5.45
N ALA A 62 -19.42 1.90 -6.15
CA ALA A 62 -18.70 1.80 -7.42
C ALA A 62 -19.42 2.49 -8.59
N GLY A 63 -20.74 2.69 -8.53
CA GLY A 63 -21.51 3.31 -9.61
C GLY A 63 -21.64 4.83 -9.46
N THR A 64 -21.77 5.31 -8.22
CA THR A 64 -22.03 6.71 -7.89
C THR A 64 -20.82 7.44 -7.32
N GLY A 65 -19.85 6.71 -6.77
CA GLY A 65 -18.68 7.27 -6.08
C GLY A 65 -18.98 7.83 -4.69
N VAL A 66 -20.21 7.70 -4.19
CA VAL A 66 -20.59 8.18 -2.86
C VAL A 66 -19.91 7.34 -1.77
N ARG A 67 -19.40 8.00 -0.73
CA ARG A 67 -18.79 7.32 0.41
C ARG A 67 -19.85 6.51 1.18
N LEU A 68 -19.50 5.29 1.55
CA LEU A 68 -20.32 4.38 2.35
C LEU A 68 -19.92 4.48 3.83
N GLY A 69 -20.90 4.53 4.73
CA GLY A 69 -20.68 4.49 6.18
C GLY A 69 -20.50 5.84 6.88
N ASP A 70 -20.84 6.95 6.21
CA ASP A 70 -21.12 8.24 6.85
C ASP A 70 -22.62 8.40 7.15
#